data_AF-A0A0A1UPK4-F1
#
_entry.id   AF-A0A0A1UPK4-F1
#
_cell.length_a   1.000
_cell.length_b   1.000
_cell.length_c   1.000
_cell.angle_alpha   90.00
_cell.angle_beta   90.00
_cell.angle_gamma   90.00
#
_symmetry.space_group_name_H-M   'P 1'
#
loop_
_entity.id
_entity.type
_entity.pdbx_description
1 polymer ?
#
loop_
_entity_poly.entity_id
_entity_poly.type
_entity_poly.pdbx_seq_one_letter_code
_entity_poly.pdbx_strand_id
1 'polypeptide(L)'
;MKFVTVAVAALASVAAAWPYERECKPATYRCERSLRAWDVCNTSGHWVYAGNCPRGTKCKMNPENHSPYCLRGRHDFYPEEEFEM
;
A
#
# COMPACT_ATOMS: atom_id res chain seq x y z
N MET A 1 -10.16 13.37 -46.29
CA MET A 1 -9.58 14.25 -45.25
C MET A 1 -10.47 14.43 -44.02
N LYS A 2 -11.80 14.57 -44.14
CA LYS A 2 -12.73 14.71 -42.99
C LYS A 2 -12.86 13.47 -42.09
N PHE A 3 -12.68 12.26 -42.63
CA PHE A 3 -12.79 11.02 -41.85
C PHE A 3 -11.56 10.73 -40.99
N VAL A 4 -10.39 11.22 -41.40
CA VAL A 4 -9.12 11.02 -40.68
C VAL A 4 -9.09 11.85 -39.40
N THR A 5 -9.63 13.07 -39.45
CA THR A 5 -9.68 13.97 -38.29
C THR A 5 -10.59 13.45 -37.17
N VAL A 6 -11.67 12.74 -37.51
CA VAL A 6 -12.59 12.15 -36.52
C VAL A 6 -11.95 10.96 -35.81
N ALA A 7 -11.19 10.12 -36.53
CA ALA A 7 -10.53 8.95 -35.96
C ALA A 7 -9.42 9.33 -34.96
N VAL A 8 -8.65 10.39 -35.23
CA VAL A 8 -7.58 10.85 -34.31
C VAL A 8 -8.16 11.42 -33.02
N ALA A 9 -9.27 12.18 -33.10
CA ALA A 9 -9.92 12.73 -31.91
C ALA A 9 -10.48 11.64 -30.97
N ALA A 10 -11.01 10.54 -31.52
CA ALA A 10 -11.54 9.43 -30.71
C ALA A 10 -10.44 8.67 -29.94
N LEU A 11 -9.23 8.56 -30.49
CA LEU A 11 -8.09 7.87 -29.85
C LEU A 11 -7.48 8.68 -28.69
N ALA A 12 -7.51 10.01 -28.76
CA ALA A 12 -7.05 10.87 -27.66
C ALA A 12 -7.92 10.73 -26.40
N SER A 13 -9.24 10.54 -26.58
CA SER A 13 -10.20 10.39 -25.48
C SER A 13 -9.97 9.12 -24.65
N VAL A 14 -9.44 8.06 -25.25
CA VAL A 14 -9.20 6.78 -24.55
C VAL A 14 -7.97 6.85 -23.65
N ALA A 15 -6.90 7.55 -24.07
CA ALA A 15 -5.66 7.67 -23.29
C ALA A 15 -5.85 8.39 -21.94
N ALA A 16 -6.78 9.34 -21.86
CA ALA A 16 -7.08 10.07 -20.63
C ALA A 16 -7.87 9.24 -19.59
N ALA A 17 -8.46 8.12 -20.01
CA ALA A 17 -9.25 7.23 -19.15
C ALA A 17 -8.48 5.97 -18.73
N TRP A 18 -7.17 5.89 -19.01
CA TRP A 18 -6.38 4.73 -18.60
C TRP A 18 -6.38 4.70 -17.08
N PRO A 19 -6.84 3.59 -16.46
CA PRO A 19 -6.68 3.44 -15.02
C PRO A 19 -5.18 3.49 -14.79
N TYR A 20 -4.71 4.58 -14.18
CA TYR A 20 -3.35 4.64 -13.66
C TYR A 20 -3.18 3.38 -12.82
N GLU A 21 -2.34 2.44 -13.26
CA GLU A 21 -2.17 1.18 -12.56
C GLU A 21 -1.71 1.51 -11.15
N ARG A 22 -2.59 1.29 -10.18
CA ARG A 22 -2.30 1.51 -8.78
C ARG A 22 -1.68 0.23 -8.27
N GLU A 23 -0.49 0.35 -7.72
CA GLU A 23 0.16 -0.76 -7.01
C GLU A 23 -0.58 -1.08 -5.71
N CYS A 24 -1.31 -0.10 -5.17
CA CYS A 24 -2.02 -0.20 -3.90
C CYS A 24 -3.22 0.74 -3.77
N LYS A 25 -4.05 0.47 -2.77
CA LYS A 25 -5.16 1.34 -2.37
C LYS A 25 -4.63 2.45 -1.45
N PRO A 26 -4.88 3.74 -1.74
CA PRO A 26 -4.45 4.82 -0.86
C PRO A 26 -4.87 4.62 0.60
N ALA A 27 -4.01 5.07 1.52
CA ALA A 27 -4.17 4.91 2.97
C ALA A 27 -4.18 3.46 3.48
N THR A 28 -3.61 2.52 2.73
CA THR A 28 -3.23 1.19 3.26
C THR A 28 -1.75 1.15 3.62
N TYR A 29 -1.39 0.18 4.45
CA TYR A 29 -0.03 -0.02 4.92
C TYR A 29 0.45 -1.42 4.60
N ARG A 30 1.77 -1.61 4.58
CA ARG A 30 2.38 -2.95 4.56
C ARG A 30 3.68 -2.96 5.33
N CYS A 31 4.01 -4.10 5.93
CA CYS A 31 5.37 -4.37 6.36
C CYS A 31 6.24 -4.72 5.15
N GLU A 32 7.47 -4.23 5.11
CA GLU A 32 8.45 -4.71 4.13
C GLU A 32 8.76 -6.19 4.34
N ARG A 33 9.27 -6.86 3.30
CA ARG A 33 9.78 -8.24 3.38
C ARG A 33 10.88 -8.41 4.43
N SER A 34 11.64 -7.34 4.70
CA SER A 34 12.69 -7.31 5.73
C SER A 34 12.13 -7.38 7.16
N LEU A 35 10.83 -7.07 7.33
CA LEU A 35 10.15 -6.86 8.61
C LEU A 35 10.77 -5.76 9.49
N ARG A 36 11.66 -4.92 8.94
CA ARG A 36 12.33 -3.85 9.70
C ARG A 36 11.76 -2.47 9.43
N ALA A 37 10.81 -2.36 8.51
CA ALA A 37 10.22 -1.12 8.05
C ALA A 37 8.80 -1.36 7.56
N TRP A 38 8.07 -0.27 7.34
CA TRP A 38 6.75 -0.28 6.74
C TRP A 38 6.62 0.80 5.66
N ASP A 39 5.74 0.52 4.71
CA ASP A 39 5.35 1.45 3.65
C ASP A 39 3.91 1.92 3.89
N VAL A 40 3.60 3.12 3.42
CA VAL A 40 2.23 3.63 3.26
C VAL A 40 1.91 3.77 1.77
N CYS A 41 0.68 3.45 1.39
CA CYS A 41 0.21 3.73 0.04
C CYS A 41 -0.23 5.19 -0.05
N ASN A 42 0.45 5.96 -0.89
CA ASN A 42 0.12 7.37 -1.10
C ASN A 42 -1.16 7.56 -1.95
N THR A 43 -1.60 8.80 -2.12
CA THR A 43 -2.82 9.14 -2.89
C THR A 43 -2.72 8.85 -4.38
N SER A 44 -1.49 8.67 -4.90
CA SER A 44 -1.24 8.27 -6.29
C SER A 44 -1.26 6.74 -6.49
N GLY A 45 -1.44 5.96 -5.42
CA GLY A 45 -1.47 4.50 -5.49
C GLY A 45 -0.09 3.84 -5.53
N HIS A 46 0.94 4.53 -5.01
CA HIS A 46 2.31 4.01 -4.89
C HIS A 46 2.68 3.73 -3.46
N TRP A 47 3.45 2.65 -3.25
CA TRP A 47 4.08 2.40 -1.98
C TRP A 47 5.23 3.38 -1.76
N VAL A 48 5.17 4.09 -0.63
CA VAL A 48 6.25 4.97 -0.19
C VAL A 48 6.72 4.54 1.18
N TYR A 49 8.03 4.52 1.37
CA TYR A 49 8.65 4.22 2.66
C TYR A 49 8.15 5.20 3.72
N ALA A 50 7.64 4.66 4.83
CA ALA A 50 7.05 5.44 5.90
C ALA A 50 7.91 5.47 7.17
N GLY A 51 8.68 4.41 7.44
CA GLY A 51 9.58 4.39 8.58
C GLY A 51 10.23 3.05 8.88
N ASN A 52 11.20 3.08 9.81
CA ASN A 52 11.90 1.92 10.33
C ASN A 52 11.36 1.54 11.71
N CYS A 53 11.25 0.24 11.96
CA CYS A 53 11.05 -0.29 13.29
C CYS A 53 12.32 -0.09 14.16
N PRO A 54 12.14 0.17 15.47
CA PRO A 54 13.26 0.21 16.41
C PRO A 54 14.11 -1.07 16.41
N ARG A 55 15.36 -0.98 16.88
CA ARG A 55 16.24 -2.16 16.97
C ARG A 55 15.61 -3.23 17.88
N GLY A 56 15.59 -4.47 17.39
CA GLY A 56 15.08 -5.63 18.14
C GLY A 56 13.56 -5.80 18.09
N THR A 57 12.86 -5.03 17.26
CA THR A 57 11.45 -5.26 16.93
C THR A 57 11.29 -5.70 15.47
N LYS A 58 10.12 -6.25 15.15
CA LYS A 58 9.71 -6.64 13.81
C LYS A 58 8.37 -5.99 13.49
N CYS A 59 8.20 -5.56 12.25
CA CYS A 59 6.93 -5.10 11.72
C CYS A 59 5.98 -6.29 11.59
N LYS A 60 4.77 -6.15 12.16
CA LYS A 60 3.64 -7.07 12.00
C LYS A 60 2.39 -6.27 11.68
N MET A 61 1.59 -6.74 10.75
CA MET A 61 0.27 -6.15 10.50
C MET A 61 -0.72 -6.62 11.55
N ASN A 62 -1.47 -5.70 12.11
CA ASN A 62 -2.67 -6.03 12.87
C ASN A 62 -3.83 -6.29 11.88
N PRO A 63 -4.47 -7.47 11.91
CA PRO A 63 -5.59 -7.80 11.03
C PRO A 63 -6.87 -7.00 11.30
N GLU A 64 -7.08 -6.51 12.52
CA GLU A 64 -8.29 -5.79 12.92
C GLU A 64 -8.32 -4.38 12.30
N ASN A 65 -7.24 -3.63 12.50
CA ASN A 65 -7.17 -2.22 12.08
C ASN A 65 -6.32 -2.00 10.82
N HIS A 66 -5.77 -3.08 10.25
CA HIS A 66 -4.97 -3.04 9.03
C HIS A 66 -3.79 -2.06 9.10
N SER A 67 -3.19 -1.89 10.27
CA SER A 67 -2.03 -1.01 10.52
C SER A 67 -0.78 -1.78 10.96
N PRO A 68 0.44 -1.28 10.64
CA PRO A 68 1.69 -1.93 11.00
C PRO A 68 2.11 -1.56 12.42
N TYR A 69 2.61 -2.55 13.17
CA TYR A 69 3.14 -2.38 14.51
C TYR A 69 4.54 -2.98 14.63
N CYS A 70 5.42 -2.30 15.36
CA CYS A 70 6.77 -2.78 15.64
C CYS A 70 6.80 -3.54 16.97
N LEU A 71 6.70 -4.86 16.90
CA LEU A 71 6.59 -5.74 18.07
C LEU A 71 7.91 -6.43 18.40
N ARG A 72 8.18 -6.67 19.68
CA ARG A 72 9.29 -7.51 20.12
C ARG A 72 8.91 -8.98 19.95
N GLY A 73 9.89 -9.85 19.70
CA GLY A 73 9.65 -11.29 19.51
C GLY A 73 9.01 -12.06 20.69
N ARG A 74 8.86 -11.44 21.87
CA ARG A 74 8.06 -12.03 22.96
C ARG A 74 6.54 -11.85 22.77
N HIS A 75 6.11 -10.93 21.90
CA HIS A 75 4.70 -10.76 21.50
C HIS A 75 4.33 -11.62 20.26
N ASP A 76 5.27 -12.42 19.74
CA ASP A 76 4.97 -13.42 18.72
C ASP A 76 4.23 -14.64 19.32
N PHE A 77 4.19 -14.76 20.66
CA PHE A 77 3.62 -15.87 21.41
C PHE A 77 2.24 -15.60 22.02
N TYR A 78 1.71 -14.39 21.88
CA TYR A 78 0.32 -14.16 22.24
C TYR A 78 -0.55 -14.52 21.03
N PRO A 79 -1.51 -15.45 21.17
CA PRO A 79 -2.52 -15.67 20.15
C PRO A 79 -3.21 -14.34 19.84
N GLU A 80 -3.74 -14.22 18.63
CA GLU A 80 -4.39 -13.00 18.10
C GLU A 80 -5.53 -12.46 18.99
N GLU A 81 -5.94 -13.20 20.03
CA GLU A 81 -7.00 -12.90 20.99
C GLU A 81 -6.71 -11.76 21.98
N GLU A 82 -5.45 -11.35 22.19
CA GLU A 82 -5.13 -10.28 23.18
C GLU A 82 -5.09 -8.86 22.58
N PHE A 83 -5.40 -8.72 21.28
CA PHE A 83 -5.60 -7.41 20.65
C PHE A 83 -7.09 -7.00 20.58
N GLU A 84 -8.01 -7.78 21.14
CA GLU A 84 -9.36 -7.29 21.44
C GLU A 84 -9.29 -6.37 22.68
N MET A 85 -9.35 -5.05 22.46
CA MET A 85 -9.62 -4.06 23.49
C MET A 85 -10.85 -3.23 23.13
#